data_AF-A0A413M2J2-F1
#
_entry.id   AF-A0A413M2J2-F1
#
_cell.length_a   1.000
_cell.length_b   1.000
_cell.length_c   1.000
_cell.angle_alpha   90.00
_cell.angle_beta   90.00
_cell.angle_gamma   90.00
#
_symmetry.space_group_name_H-M   'P 1'
#
loop_
_entity.id
_entity.type
_entity.pdbx_description
1 polymer ?
#
loop_
_entity_poly.entity_id
_entity_poly.type
_entity_poly.pdbx_seq_one_letter_code
_entity_poly.pdbx_strand_id
1 'polypeptide(L)'
;MNDINKAQCWCNRLYKLMKEKNYTQKSFLKEYKEKYGGGTQANISRWLRVGSKIENGKTIGFPSYETMSNLADFFGVSVGYLIGETDYESFEMEKVCKFLGLEEETVKAIKGITSGENMGIGANSMCGEYKSAFRYILTASSFPVFIKEVREYAENVYRLKHPIKYMDIVSAKMRKDLFDLAVKCMDYQCISDDKYGRIDDFEENSVEPTEELLEAIRILKDARDEDYAQKCHIEQMVKLSEYELQKIYFEVIKELTKEEHLSDMVIPVYIEKDLIN
;
A
#
# COMPACT_ATOMS: atom_id res chain seq x y z
N MET A 1 -16.56 -8.67 -24.39
CA MET A 1 -16.05 -9.88 -23.71
C MET A 1 -16.84 -11.08 -24.22
N ASN A 2 -16.18 -12.16 -24.70
CA ASN A 2 -16.89 -13.35 -25.22
C ASN A 2 -17.42 -14.23 -24.06
N ASP A 3 -18.41 -15.07 -24.30
CA ASP A 3 -19.12 -15.86 -23.27
C ASP A 3 -18.21 -16.80 -22.47
N ILE A 4 -17.15 -17.32 -23.09
CA ILE A 4 -16.13 -18.15 -22.40
C ILE A 4 -15.41 -17.35 -21.31
N ASN A 5 -15.10 -16.08 -21.57
CA ASN A 5 -14.46 -15.22 -20.59
C ASN A 5 -15.43 -14.86 -19.45
N LYS A 6 -16.72 -14.67 -19.75
CA LYS A 6 -17.75 -14.42 -18.73
C LYS A 6 -17.93 -15.62 -17.79
N ALA A 7 -17.95 -16.84 -18.33
CA ALA A 7 -18.10 -18.06 -17.53
C ALA A 7 -16.91 -18.28 -16.57
N GLN A 8 -15.69 -18.01 -17.04
CA GLN A 8 -14.49 -18.07 -16.21
C GLN A 8 -14.51 -17.02 -15.10
N CYS A 9 -14.86 -15.76 -15.43
CA CYS A 9 -15.02 -14.69 -14.45
C CYS A 9 -16.04 -15.06 -13.38
N TRP A 10 -17.20 -15.58 -13.79
CA TRP A 10 -18.25 -16.06 -12.89
C TRP A 10 -17.75 -17.11 -11.90
N CYS A 11 -17.11 -18.18 -12.39
CA CYS A 11 -16.66 -19.24 -11.50
C CYS A 11 -15.59 -18.74 -10.52
N ASN A 12 -14.62 -17.95 -11.02
CA ASN A 12 -13.56 -17.40 -10.20
C ASN A 12 -14.10 -16.44 -9.12
N ARG A 13 -14.98 -15.52 -9.49
CA ARG A 13 -15.51 -14.49 -8.57
C ARG A 13 -16.49 -15.08 -7.56
N LEU A 14 -17.39 -15.97 -7.99
CA LEU A 14 -18.31 -16.65 -7.07
C LEU A 14 -17.54 -17.50 -6.05
N TYR A 15 -16.49 -18.21 -6.49
CA TYR A 15 -15.63 -18.97 -5.58
C TYR A 15 -14.85 -18.05 -4.63
N LYS A 16 -14.29 -16.94 -5.13
CA LYS A 16 -13.58 -15.93 -4.34
C LYS A 16 -14.50 -15.38 -3.23
N LEU A 17 -15.70 -14.93 -3.59
CA LEU A 17 -16.68 -14.37 -2.65
C LEU A 17 -17.09 -15.37 -1.56
N MET A 18 -17.31 -16.63 -1.94
CA MET A 18 -17.58 -17.69 -0.96
C MET A 18 -16.40 -17.88 -0.01
N LYS A 19 -15.17 -17.89 -0.52
CA LYS A 19 -13.95 -18.07 0.29
C LYS A 19 -13.72 -16.90 1.25
N GLU A 20 -13.88 -15.66 0.79
CA GLU A 20 -13.68 -14.45 1.60
C GLU A 20 -14.65 -14.37 2.77
N LYS A 21 -15.89 -14.86 2.59
CA LYS A 21 -16.89 -14.97 3.66
C LYS A 21 -16.85 -16.30 4.42
N ASN A 22 -15.80 -17.12 4.24
CA ASN A 22 -15.60 -18.42 4.90
C ASN A 22 -16.75 -19.43 4.68
N TYR A 23 -17.41 -19.38 3.53
CA TYR A 23 -18.48 -20.31 3.20
C TYR A 23 -17.99 -21.63 2.61
N THR A 24 -18.54 -22.72 3.11
CA THR A 24 -18.60 -24.00 2.40
C THR A 24 -19.84 -24.03 1.51
N GLN A 25 -19.92 -24.94 0.53
CA GLN A 25 -21.16 -25.12 -0.25
C GLN A 25 -22.38 -25.42 0.65
N LYS A 26 -22.18 -26.12 1.78
CA LYS A 26 -23.27 -26.48 2.71
C LYS A 26 -23.76 -25.28 3.51
N SER A 27 -22.84 -24.50 4.09
CA SER A 27 -23.21 -23.32 4.87
C SER A 27 -23.80 -22.23 3.96
N PHE A 28 -23.22 -22.02 2.78
CA PHE A 28 -23.77 -21.11 1.78
C PHE A 28 -25.19 -21.52 1.35
N LEU A 29 -25.41 -22.79 1.04
CA LEU A 29 -26.75 -23.27 0.65
C LEU A 29 -27.79 -23.04 1.75
N LYS A 30 -27.41 -23.23 3.01
CA LYS A 30 -28.30 -23.03 4.16
C LYS A 30 -28.76 -21.57 4.22
N GLU A 31 -27.83 -20.62 4.21
CA GLU A 31 -28.16 -19.19 4.31
C GLU A 31 -28.84 -18.65 3.04
N TYR A 32 -28.43 -19.11 1.86
CA TYR A 32 -29.11 -18.78 0.61
C TYR A 32 -30.58 -19.23 0.63
N LYS A 33 -30.85 -20.44 1.12
CA LYS A 33 -32.21 -20.98 1.30
C LYS A 33 -33.04 -20.15 2.26
N GLU A 34 -32.45 -19.79 3.39
CA GLU A 34 -33.13 -18.97 4.41
C GLU A 34 -33.51 -17.60 3.85
N LYS A 35 -32.66 -16.99 3.01
CA LYS A 35 -32.90 -15.65 2.46
C LYS A 35 -33.85 -15.62 1.25
N TYR A 36 -33.68 -16.51 0.27
CA TYR A 36 -34.42 -16.42 -1.01
C TYR A 36 -35.36 -17.60 -1.28
N GLY A 37 -35.32 -18.64 -0.46
CA GLY A 37 -35.96 -19.91 -0.76
C GLY A 37 -35.29 -20.69 -1.91
N GLY A 38 -35.60 -21.97 -2.01
CA GLY A 38 -35.13 -22.83 -3.11
C GLY A 38 -33.64 -23.19 -3.10
N GLY A 39 -33.14 -23.76 -4.20
CA GLY A 39 -31.75 -24.23 -4.31
C GLY A 39 -31.49 -25.63 -3.74
N THR A 40 -30.53 -26.32 -4.33
CA THR A 40 -30.07 -27.66 -3.93
C THR A 40 -28.56 -27.72 -3.98
N GLN A 41 -27.94 -28.72 -3.36
CA GLN A 41 -26.49 -28.92 -3.47
C GLN A 41 -26.07 -29.04 -4.95
N ALA A 42 -26.90 -29.69 -5.78
CA ALA A 42 -26.66 -29.79 -7.21
C ALA A 42 -26.73 -28.44 -7.93
N ASN A 43 -27.55 -27.48 -7.46
CA ASN A 43 -27.56 -26.13 -8.00
C ASN A 43 -26.25 -25.41 -7.68
N ILE A 44 -25.80 -25.44 -6.42
CA ILE A 44 -24.53 -24.80 -5.99
C ILE A 44 -23.36 -25.36 -6.80
N SER A 45 -23.29 -26.68 -6.94
CA SER A 45 -22.24 -27.33 -7.74
C SER A 45 -22.27 -26.90 -9.21
N ARG A 46 -23.46 -26.72 -9.80
CA ARG A 46 -23.59 -26.22 -11.18
C ARG A 46 -23.20 -24.75 -11.30
N TRP A 47 -23.60 -23.90 -10.37
CA TRP A 47 -23.25 -22.48 -10.37
C TRP A 47 -21.74 -22.28 -10.28
N LEU A 48 -21.02 -23.10 -9.51
CA LEU A 48 -19.55 -23.04 -9.43
C LEU A 48 -18.80 -23.63 -10.64
N ARG A 49 -19.53 -24.14 -11.65
CA ARG A 49 -18.97 -24.84 -12.81
C ARG A 49 -19.54 -24.35 -14.15
N VAL A 50 -20.12 -23.15 -14.19
CA VAL A 50 -20.60 -22.54 -15.44
C VAL A 50 -19.49 -22.57 -16.50
N GLY A 51 -19.83 -22.93 -17.73
CA GLY A 51 -18.89 -23.11 -18.84
C GLY A 51 -18.18 -24.48 -18.88
N SER A 52 -18.28 -25.31 -17.84
CA SER A 52 -17.73 -26.68 -17.84
C SER A 52 -18.58 -27.63 -18.70
N LYS A 53 -17.95 -28.65 -19.29
CA LYS A 53 -18.67 -29.77 -19.93
C LYS A 53 -19.10 -30.82 -18.90
N ILE A 54 -20.30 -31.37 -19.05
CA ILE A 54 -20.76 -32.57 -18.34
C ILE A 54 -20.59 -33.82 -19.22
N GLU A 55 -20.77 -35.02 -18.64
CA GLU A 55 -20.55 -36.32 -19.30
C GLU A 55 -21.23 -36.45 -20.67
N ASN A 56 -22.40 -35.81 -20.85
CA ASN A 56 -23.15 -35.84 -22.09
C ASN A 56 -22.68 -34.78 -23.12
N GLY A 57 -21.49 -34.19 -22.94
CA GLY A 57 -20.92 -33.16 -23.81
C GLY A 57 -21.55 -31.77 -23.73
N LYS A 58 -22.67 -31.62 -22.99
CA LYS A 58 -23.36 -30.33 -22.80
C LYS A 58 -22.55 -29.39 -21.91
N THR A 59 -22.52 -28.11 -22.26
CA THR A 59 -21.91 -27.06 -21.42
C THR A 59 -22.91 -26.60 -20.36
N ILE A 60 -22.43 -26.43 -19.13
CA ILE A 60 -23.23 -25.84 -18.05
C ILE A 60 -23.44 -24.36 -18.36
N GLY A 61 -24.68 -23.95 -18.62
CA GLY A 61 -25.05 -22.55 -18.82
C GLY A 61 -25.08 -21.77 -17.51
N PHE A 62 -25.15 -20.44 -17.62
CA PHE A 62 -25.47 -19.58 -16.49
C PHE A 62 -26.84 -19.96 -15.87
N PRO A 63 -27.03 -19.75 -14.56
CA PRO A 63 -28.35 -19.89 -13.97
C PRO A 63 -29.30 -18.79 -14.49
N SER A 64 -30.58 -18.84 -14.10
CA SER A 64 -31.54 -17.79 -14.48
C SER A 64 -31.04 -16.42 -14.00
N TYR A 65 -31.41 -15.35 -14.71
CA TYR A 65 -31.04 -13.99 -14.29
C TYR A 65 -31.50 -13.69 -12.86
N GLU A 66 -32.68 -14.16 -12.46
CA GLU A 66 -33.17 -14.09 -11.07
C GLU A 66 -32.19 -14.75 -10.08
N THR A 67 -31.71 -15.95 -10.40
CA THR A 67 -30.70 -16.62 -9.56
C THR A 67 -29.38 -15.83 -9.55
N MET A 68 -28.96 -15.29 -10.69
CA MET A 68 -27.76 -14.44 -10.76
C MET A 68 -27.91 -13.19 -9.90
N SER A 69 -29.09 -12.57 -9.92
CA SER A 69 -29.44 -11.40 -9.10
C SER A 69 -29.45 -11.74 -7.61
N ASN A 70 -30.03 -12.88 -7.23
CA ASN A 70 -30.05 -13.34 -5.82
C ASN A 70 -28.63 -13.63 -5.31
N LEU A 71 -27.78 -14.24 -6.16
CA LEU A 71 -26.37 -14.47 -5.83
C LEU A 71 -25.61 -13.15 -5.67
N ALA A 72 -25.82 -12.20 -6.59
CA ALA A 72 -25.22 -10.88 -6.53
C ALA A 72 -25.64 -10.13 -5.24
N ASP A 73 -26.94 -10.08 -4.93
CA ASP A 73 -27.49 -9.48 -3.71
C ASP A 73 -26.99 -10.19 -2.43
N PHE A 74 -26.82 -11.52 -2.46
CA PHE A 74 -26.32 -12.26 -1.31
C PHE A 74 -24.89 -11.84 -0.94
N PHE A 75 -24.06 -11.65 -1.96
CA PHE A 75 -22.67 -11.27 -1.76
C PHE A 75 -22.47 -9.76 -1.61
N GLY A 76 -23.47 -8.94 -1.98
CA GLY A 76 -23.40 -7.49 -1.94
C GLY A 76 -22.70 -6.90 -3.17
N VAL A 77 -22.79 -7.57 -4.31
CA VAL A 77 -22.14 -7.19 -5.58
C VAL A 77 -23.18 -7.07 -6.69
N SER A 78 -22.78 -6.55 -7.84
CA SER A 78 -23.59 -6.50 -9.05
C SER A 78 -23.49 -7.80 -9.85
N VAL A 79 -24.51 -8.09 -10.67
CA VAL A 79 -24.43 -9.19 -11.65
C VAL A 79 -23.28 -8.93 -12.63
N GLY A 80 -23.07 -7.67 -13.02
CA GLY A 80 -21.96 -7.24 -13.87
C GLY A 80 -20.59 -7.64 -13.30
N TYR A 81 -20.38 -7.48 -11.99
CA TYR A 81 -19.20 -8.01 -11.31
C TYR A 81 -19.11 -9.53 -11.46
N LEU A 82 -20.16 -10.28 -11.18
CA LEU A 82 -20.08 -11.75 -11.28
C LEU A 82 -19.69 -12.21 -12.69
N ILE A 83 -20.22 -11.58 -13.74
CA ILE A 83 -19.95 -12.00 -15.13
C ILE A 83 -18.76 -11.31 -15.81
N GLY A 84 -18.07 -10.39 -15.13
CA GLY A 84 -16.89 -9.71 -15.68
C GLY A 84 -17.19 -8.49 -16.55
N GLU A 85 -18.37 -7.88 -16.44
CA GLU A 85 -18.69 -6.61 -17.12
C GLU A 85 -18.10 -5.38 -16.43
N THR A 86 -17.85 -5.50 -15.12
CA THR A 86 -17.10 -4.51 -14.34
C THR A 86 -16.15 -5.25 -13.40
N ASP A 87 -14.99 -4.66 -13.11
CA ASP A 87 -14.03 -5.18 -12.12
C ASP A 87 -14.35 -4.70 -10.70
N TYR A 88 -15.34 -3.81 -10.56
CA TYR A 88 -15.78 -3.22 -9.29
C TYR A 88 -17.00 -3.97 -8.75
N GLU A 89 -17.23 -3.91 -7.44
CA GLU A 89 -18.41 -4.57 -6.83
C GLU A 89 -19.73 -4.07 -7.45
N SER A 90 -19.83 -2.80 -7.86
CA SER A 90 -20.96 -2.25 -8.59
C SER A 90 -20.56 -1.21 -9.64
N PHE A 91 -21.48 -0.92 -10.58
CA PHE A 91 -21.27 0.13 -11.58
C PHE A 91 -21.25 1.54 -10.94
N GLU A 92 -21.97 1.74 -9.84
CA GLU A 92 -21.91 2.97 -9.05
C GLU A 92 -20.52 3.12 -8.41
N MET A 93 -19.98 2.04 -7.85
CA MET A 93 -18.63 2.03 -7.28
C MET A 93 -17.59 2.34 -8.36
N GLU A 94 -17.70 1.71 -9.53
CA GLU A 94 -16.83 2.00 -10.68
C GLU A 94 -16.86 3.49 -11.06
N LYS A 95 -18.05 4.09 -11.14
CA LYS A 95 -18.19 5.52 -11.45
C LYS A 95 -17.52 6.40 -10.41
N VAL A 96 -17.72 6.12 -9.11
CA VAL A 96 -17.12 6.89 -8.02
C VAL A 96 -15.59 6.75 -8.03
N CYS A 97 -15.08 5.53 -8.16
CA CYS A 97 -13.65 5.26 -8.24
C CYS A 97 -13.00 6.01 -9.40
N LYS A 98 -13.58 5.92 -10.60
CA LYS A 98 -13.11 6.63 -11.79
C LYS A 98 -13.18 8.15 -11.65
N PHE A 99 -14.25 8.66 -11.05
CA PHE A 99 -14.43 10.10 -10.83
C PHE A 99 -13.42 10.67 -9.85
N LEU A 100 -13.14 9.96 -8.75
CA LEU A 100 -12.20 10.40 -7.72
C LEU A 100 -10.75 10.04 -8.02
N GLY A 101 -10.49 9.13 -8.97
CA GLY A 101 -9.16 8.57 -9.22
C GLY A 101 -8.67 7.67 -8.08
N LEU A 102 -9.60 6.99 -7.40
CA LEU A 102 -9.32 6.13 -6.23
C LEU A 102 -9.61 4.67 -6.53
N GLU A 103 -8.90 3.77 -5.83
CA GLU A 103 -9.20 2.35 -5.80
C GLU A 103 -10.46 2.07 -4.95
N GLU A 104 -11.15 0.97 -5.26
CA GLU A 104 -12.40 0.60 -4.58
C GLU A 104 -12.24 0.47 -3.06
N GLU A 105 -11.13 -0.13 -2.61
CA GLU A 105 -10.84 -0.29 -1.19
C GLU A 105 -10.66 1.06 -0.48
N THR A 106 -10.12 2.07 -1.17
CA THR A 106 -10.03 3.43 -0.63
C THR A 106 -11.42 4.05 -0.48
N VAL A 107 -12.29 3.91 -1.49
CA VAL A 107 -13.66 4.43 -1.42
C VAL A 107 -14.46 3.73 -0.32
N LYS A 108 -14.29 2.41 -0.15
CA LYS A 108 -14.88 1.64 0.96
C LYS A 108 -14.38 2.13 2.31
N ALA A 109 -13.08 2.41 2.46
CA ALA A 109 -12.53 2.95 3.70
C ALA A 109 -13.15 4.32 4.05
N ILE A 110 -13.29 5.21 3.06
CA ILE A 110 -13.97 6.51 3.23
C ILE A 110 -15.43 6.30 3.64
N LYS A 111 -16.14 5.38 2.99
CA LYS A 111 -17.52 5.03 3.34
C LYS A 111 -17.61 4.53 4.79
N GLY A 112 -16.73 3.60 5.19
CA GLY A 112 -16.72 3.02 6.53
C GLY A 112 -16.37 4.03 7.63
N ILE A 113 -15.53 5.02 7.34
CA ILE A 113 -15.25 6.15 8.25
C ILE A 113 -16.52 7.02 8.40
N THR A 114 -17.12 7.41 7.28
CA THR A 114 -18.26 8.35 7.28
C THR A 114 -19.58 7.71 7.70
N SER A 115 -19.71 6.38 7.62
CA SER A 115 -20.87 5.63 8.16
C SER A 115 -20.73 5.32 9.64
N GLY A 116 -19.52 5.39 10.20
CA GLY A 116 -19.19 4.92 11.55
C GLY A 116 -18.91 3.41 11.64
N GLU A 117 -19.05 2.65 10.54
CA GLU A 117 -18.85 1.20 10.53
C GLU A 117 -17.43 0.79 10.96
N ASN A 118 -16.43 1.61 10.62
CA ASN A 118 -15.02 1.37 10.97
C ASN A 118 -14.64 1.88 12.37
N MET A 119 -15.56 2.51 13.11
CA MET A 119 -15.27 3.18 14.39
C MET A 119 -15.68 2.35 15.62
N GLY A 120 -16.15 1.12 15.40
CA GLY A 120 -16.51 0.17 16.45
C GLY A 120 -18.02 0.05 16.68
N ILE A 121 -18.39 -0.84 17.61
CA ILE A 121 -19.79 -1.20 17.88
C ILE A 121 -20.55 0.03 18.38
N GLY A 122 -21.67 0.33 17.72
CA GLY A 122 -22.56 1.44 18.10
C GLY A 122 -22.15 2.80 17.53
N ALA A 123 -21.01 2.92 16.86
CA ALA A 123 -20.49 4.19 16.35
C ALA A 123 -21.31 4.77 15.19
N ASN A 124 -22.18 3.98 14.55
CA ASN A 124 -23.09 4.44 13.50
C ASN A 124 -24.04 5.56 13.96
N SER A 125 -24.34 5.65 15.27
CA SER A 125 -25.14 6.76 15.82
C SER A 125 -24.42 8.11 15.78
N MET A 126 -23.09 8.10 15.63
CA MET A 126 -22.22 9.29 15.54
C MET A 126 -21.74 9.54 14.10
N CYS A 127 -22.44 9.01 13.09
CA CYS A 127 -22.02 9.15 11.70
C CYS A 127 -21.98 10.62 11.23
N GLY A 128 -22.75 11.52 11.87
CA GLY A 128 -22.71 12.95 11.59
C GLY A 128 -21.38 13.57 12.00
N GLU A 129 -20.94 13.27 13.21
CA GLU A 129 -19.71 13.75 13.82
C GLU A 129 -18.48 13.21 13.07
N TYR A 130 -18.48 11.93 12.70
CA TYR A 130 -17.40 11.37 11.89
C TYR A 130 -17.33 11.97 10.48
N LYS A 131 -18.49 12.27 9.85
CA LYS A 131 -18.52 12.99 8.57
C LYS A 131 -17.94 14.38 8.72
N SER A 132 -18.27 15.11 9.78
CA SER A 132 -17.72 16.43 10.06
C SER A 132 -16.22 16.38 10.28
N ALA A 133 -15.74 15.47 11.14
CA ALA A 133 -14.31 15.30 11.39
C ALA A 133 -13.55 14.96 10.09
N PHE A 134 -14.06 14.01 9.30
CA PHE A 134 -13.46 13.65 8.01
C PHE A 134 -13.46 14.83 7.03
N ARG A 135 -14.56 15.57 6.93
CA ARG A 135 -14.66 16.79 6.09
C ARG A 135 -13.60 17.80 6.49
N TYR A 136 -13.48 18.11 7.78
CA TYR A 136 -12.53 19.10 8.26
C TYR A 136 -11.08 18.66 8.02
N ILE A 137 -10.78 17.35 8.08
CA ILE A 137 -9.44 16.82 7.72
C ILE A 137 -9.15 17.09 6.25
N LEU A 138 -10.07 16.70 5.36
CA LEU A 138 -9.86 16.84 3.92
C LEU A 138 -9.85 18.30 3.44
N THR A 139 -10.47 19.20 4.19
CA THR A 139 -10.60 20.62 3.82
C THR A 139 -9.64 21.55 4.56
N ALA A 140 -8.86 21.03 5.51
CA ALA A 140 -7.78 21.77 6.14
C ALA A 140 -6.73 22.17 5.09
N SER A 141 -6.30 23.43 5.14
CA SER A 141 -5.35 23.99 4.16
C SER A 141 -3.97 23.34 4.25
N SER A 142 -3.58 22.88 5.43
CA SER A 142 -2.35 22.11 5.67
C SER A 142 -2.44 20.64 5.23
N PHE A 143 -3.62 20.07 5.00
CA PHE A 143 -3.74 18.64 4.69
C PHE A 143 -3.14 18.23 3.33
N PRO A 144 -3.32 18.99 2.22
CA PRO A 144 -2.59 18.70 0.98
C PRO A 144 -1.07 18.75 1.15
N VAL A 145 -0.56 19.67 1.98
CA VAL A 145 0.86 19.75 2.31
C VAL A 145 1.29 18.51 3.10
N PHE A 146 0.49 18.08 4.08
CA PHE A 146 0.72 16.84 4.82
C PHE A 146 0.87 15.64 3.87
N ILE A 147 -0.04 15.46 2.91
CA ILE A 147 0.03 14.35 1.94
C ILE A 147 1.31 14.40 1.10
N LYS A 148 1.73 15.60 0.65
CA LYS A 148 2.99 15.79 -0.06
C LYS A 148 4.18 15.34 0.80
N GLU A 149 4.25 15.81 2.03
CA GLU A 149 5.36 15.50 2.94
C GLU A 149 5.38 14.02 3.38
N VAL A 150 4.22 13.35 3.52
CA VAL A 150 4.17 11.89 3.73
C VAL A 150 4.86 11.15 2.57
N ARG A 151 4.60 11.57 1.33
CA ARG A 151 5.20 10.95 0.13
C ARG A 151 6.71 11.24 0.03
N GLU A 152 7.16 12.42 0.44
CA GLU A 152 8.60 12.75 0.49
C GLU A 152 9.32 11.96 1.60
N TYR A 153 8.72 11.89 2.79
CA TYR A 153 9.23 11.06 3.89
C TYR A 153 9.34 9.59 3.49
N ALA A 154 8.31 9.05 2.83
CA ALA A 154 8.33 7.67 2.34
C ALA A 154 9.47 7.42 1.34
N GLU A 155 9.76 8.36 0.45
CA GLU A 155 10.90 8.27 -0.46
C GLU A 155 12.24 8.26 0.30
N ASN A 156 12.40 9.14 1.30
CA ASN A 156 13.62 9.18 2.11
C ASN A 156 13.83 7.87 2.88
N VAL A 157 12.77 7.31 3.48
CA VAL A 157 12.81 6.00 4.15
C VAL A 157 13.15 4.88 3.17
N TYR A 158 12.60 4.92 1.97
CA TYR A 158 12.94 3.95 0.92
C TYR A 158 14.43 4.03 0.56
N ARG A 159 14.95 5.23 0.28
CA ARG A 159 16.36 5.46 -0.03
C ARG A 159 17.28 5.01 1.11
N LEU A 160 16.87 5.16 2.37
CA LEU A 160 17.62 4.67 3.54
C LEU A 160 17.71 3.13 3.56
N LYS A 161 16.62 2.45 3.20
CA LYS A 161 16.58 0.97 3.11
C LYS A 161 17.25 0.43 1.85
N HIS A 162 17.34 1.25 0.82
CA HIS A 162 17.87 0.91 -0.50
C HIS A 162 18.93 1.93 -0.95
N PRO A 163 20.04 2.09 -0.21
CA PRO A 163 21.09 3.02 -0.60
C PRO A 163 21.76 2.55 -1.89
N ILE A 164 22.26 3.50 -2.67
CA ILE A 164 23.18 3.21 -3.77
C ILE A 164 24.50 2.81 -3.11
N LYS A 165 25.08 1.71 -3.57
CA LYS A 165 26.38 1.22 -3.11
C LYS A 165 27.41 1.46 -4.21
N TYR A 166 28.10 2.58 -4.15
CA TYR A 166 29.11 2.97 -5.11
C TYR A 166 30.28 1.98 -5.11
N MET A 167 30.67 1.46 -3.95
CA MET A 167 31.67 0.38 -3.87
C MET A 167 31.25 -0.87 -4.66
N ASP A 168 29.97 -1.27 -4.59
CA ASP A 168 29.46 -2.41 -5.36
C ASP A 168 29.48 -2.10 -6.87
N ILE A 169 29.15 -0.86 -7.27
CA ILE A 169 29.20 -0.42 -8.68
C ILE A 169 30.62 -0.47 -9.23
N VAL A 170 31.61 -0.02 -8.46
CA VAL A 170 33.03 -0.11 -8.83
C VAL A 170 33.47 -1.57 -8.92
N SER A 171 33.10 -2.39 -7.93
CA SER A 171 33.46 -3.82 -7.90
C SER A 171 32.97 -4.58 -9.14
N ALA A 172 31.82 -4.20 -9.69
CA ALA A 172 31.24 -4.84 -10.88
C ALA A 172 31.94 -4.45 -12.19
N LYS A 173 32.67 -3.34 -12.22
CA LYS A 173 33.34 -2.80 -13.41
C LYS A 173 34.85 -3.04 -13.41
N MET A 174 35.43 -3.32 -12.25
CA MET A 174 36.87 -3.52 -12.07
C MET A 174 37.24 -5.00 -12.15
N ARG A 175 38.44 -5.31 -12.63
CA ARG A 175 38.98 -6.68 -12.58
C ARG A 175 39.13 -7.11 -11.11
N LYS A 176 38.73 -8.35 -10.79
CA LYS A 176 38.64 -8.83 -9.41
C LYS A 176 39.98 -8.80 -8.67
N ASP A 177 41.05 -9.21 -9.33
CA ASP A 177 42.42 -9.20 -8.79
C ASP A 177 42.89 -7.78 -8.47
N LEU A 178 42.64 -6.83 -9.38
CA LEU A 178 42.96 -5.42 -9.18
C LEU A 178 42.12 -4.80 -8.04
N PHE A 179 40.82 -5.10 -8.00
CA PHE A 179 39.93 -4.65 -6.93
C PHE A 179 40.38 -5.17 -5.57
N ASP A 180 40.65 -6.47 -5.45
CA ASP A 180 41.08 -7.10 -4.19
C ASP A 180 42.42 -6.52 -3.70
N LEU A 181 43.34 -6.20 -4.61
CA LEU A 181 44.62 -5.56 -4.27
C LEU A 181 44.41 -4.08 -3.87
N ALA A 182 43.64 -3.33 -4.65
CA ALA A 182 43.38 -1.92 -4.37
C ALA A 182 42.60 -1.70 -3.06
N VAL A 183 41.68 -2.60 -2.70
CA VAL A 183 40.99 -2.58 -1.39
C VAL A 183 41.99 -2.77 -0.24
N LYS A 184 42.98 -3.67 -0.36
CA LYS A 184 44.00 -3.89 0.67
C LYS A 184 44.93 -2.68 0.83
N CYS A 185 45.26 -2.03 -0.28
CA CYS A 185 46.16 -0.88 -0.31
C CYS A 185 45.45 0.46 -0.08
N MET A 186 44.14 0.47 0.16
CA MET A 186 43.34 1.71 0.18
C MET A 186 43.81 2.67 1.28
N ASP A 187 44.24 2.14 2.42
CA ASP A 187 44.70 2.95 3.55
C ASP A 187 46.23 3.10 3.60
N TYR A 188 46.96 2.62 2.58
CA TYR A 188 48.41 2.75 2.50
C TYR A 188 48.83 4.21 2.38
N GLN A 189 49.91 4.54 3.07
CA GLN A 189 50.54 5.85 3.14
C GLN A 189 51.94 5.78 2.54
N CYS A 190 52.29 6.80 1.78
CA CYS A 190 53.65 7.06 1.35
C CYS A 190 53.95 8.53 1.70
N ILE A 191 54.55 8.73 2.87
CA ILE A 191 54.80 10.06 3.45
C ILE A 191 56.25 10.10 3.91
N SER A 192 56.95 11.20 3.63
CA SER A 192 58.27 11.46 4.19
C SER A 192 58.24 12.82 4.85
N ASP A 193 58.56 12.86 6.15
CA ASP A 193 58.72 14.12 6.86
C ASP A 193 59.98 14.14 7.74
N ASP A 194 60.49 15.35 7.98
CA ASP A 194 61.77 15.59 8.68
C ASP A 194 61.71 15.28 10.19
N LYS A 195 60.51 15.04 10.76
CA LYS A 195 60.26 14.91 12.21
C LYS A 195 59.89 13.49 12.65
N TYR A 196 59.22 12.72 11.80
CA TYR A 196 58.66 11.39 12.05
C TYR A 196 59.23 10.33 11.09
N GLY A 197 60.00 10.71 10.08
CA GLY A 197 60.69 9.80 9.16
C GLY A 197 59.90 9.47 7.89
N ARG A 198 60.33 8.45 7.16
CA ARG A 198 59.66 7.94 5.96
C ARG A 198 58.75 6.77 6.32
N ILE A 199 57.48 6.90 5.98
CA ILE A 199 56.47 5.84 5.99
C ILE A 199 56.20 5.47 4.54
N ASP A 200 56.34 4.19 4.21
CA ASP A 200 56.06 3.67 2.88
C ASP A 200 55.40 2.29 3.00
N ASP A 201 54.09 2.30 3.18
CA ASP A 201 53.30 1.07 3.37
C ASP A 201 53.38 0.14 2.14
N PHE A 202 53.64 0.69 0.94
CA PHE A 202 53.84 -0.12 -0.27
C PHE A 202 55.16 -0.89 -0.20
N GLU A 203 56.25 -0.23 0.18
CA GLU A 203 57.56 -0.86 0.37
C GLU A 203 57.51 -1.90 1.51
N GLU A 204 56.92 -1.54 2.66
CA GLU A 204 56.81 -2.42 3.83
C GLU A 204 56.01 -3.69 3.55
N ASN A 205 54.97 -3.60 2.70
CA ASN A 205 54.13 -4.74 2.35
C ASN A 205 54.56 -5.43 1.04
N SER A 206 55.70 -5.06 0.45
CA SER A 206 56.21 -5.62 -0.80
C SER A 206 55.20 -5.54 -1.97
N VAL A 207 54.48 -4.41 -2.07
CA VAL A 207 53.52 -4.13 -3.14
C VAL A 207 54.08 -3.04 -4.05
N GLU A 208 54.16 -3.32 -5.36
CA GLU A 208 54.59 -2.32 -6.34
C GLU A 208 53.43 -1.34 -6.68
N PRO A 209 53.60 -0.02 -6.47
CA PRO A 209 52.55 0.98 -6.71
C PRO A 209 52.44 1.34 -8.19
N THR A 210 51.90 0.41 -8.98
CA THR A 210 51.66 0.65 -10.42
C THR A 210 50.60 1.75 -10.63
N GLU A 211 50.67 2.48 -11.76
CA GLU A 211 49.66 3.51 -12.11
C GLU A 211 48.23 2.95 -12.12
N GLU A 212 48.05 1.72 -12.62
CA GLU A 212 46.75 1.05 -12.63
C GLU A 212 46.23 0.78 -11.20
N LEU A 213 47.12 0.38 -10.28
CA LEU A 213 46.77 0.17 -8.87
C LEU A 213 46.45 1.48 -8.16
N LEU A 214 47.24 2.53 -8.37
CA LEU A 214 47.02 3.85 -7.77
C LEU A 214 45.70 4.47 -8.22
N GLU A 215 45.38 4.34 -9.51
CA GLU A 215 44.10 4.80 -10.06
C GLU A 215 42.92 3.98 -9.51
N ALA A 216 43.07 2.66 -9.39
CA ALA A 216 42.05 1.81 -8.76
C ALA A 216 41.80 2.20 -7.29
N ILE A 217 42.87 2.46 -6.52
CA ILE A 217 42.76 2.94 -5.14
C ILE A 217 42.02 4.28 -5.08
N ARG A 218 42.33 5.22 -5.98
CA ARG A 218 41.66 6.52 -6.05
C ARG A 218 40.15 6.37 -6.29
N ILE A 219 39.77 5.57 -7.29
CA ILE A 219 38.36 5.30 -7.60
C ILE A 219 37.63 4.66 -6.41
N LEU A 220 38.28 3.74 -5.70
CA LEU A 220 37.68 3.11 -4.51
C LEU A 220 37.53 4.08 -3.34
N LYS A 221 38.50 4.98 -3.13
CA LYS A 221 38.40 6.05 -2.12
C LYS A 221 37.22 6.96 -2.43
N ASP A 222 37.13 7.45 -3.67
CA ASP A 222 36.02 8.29 -4.11
C ASP A 222 34.67 7.57 -3.90
N ALA A 223 34.57 6.28 -4.26
CA ALA A 223 33.36 5.50 -4.05
C ALA A 223 33.01 5.27 -2.58
N ARG A 224 34.01 5.02 -1.72
CA ARG A 224 33.84 4.89 -0.26
C ARG A 224 33.35 6.19 0.36
N ASP A 225 33.89 7.31 -0.08
CA ASP A 225 33.52 8.64 0.40
C ASP A 225 32.10 8.99 -0.04
N GLU A 226 31.70 8.65 -1.27
CA GLU A 226 30.33 8.80 -1.78
C GLU A 226 29.33 7.90 -1.01
N ASP A 227 29.69 6.65 -0.71
CA ASP A 227 28.85 5.76 0.12
C ASP A 227 28.62 6.35 1.51
N TYR A 228 29.67 6.90 2.14
CA TYR A 228 29.58 7.55 3.44
C TYR A 228 28.75 8.84 3.38
N ALA A 229 29.05 9.73 2.43
CA ALA A 229 28.36 11.00 2.26
C ALA A 229 26.86 10.80 1.97
N GLN A 230 26.52 9.86 1.09
CA GLN A 230 25.14 9.50 0.79
C GLN A 230 24.43 8.99 2.04
N LYS A 231 25.04 8.08 2.80
CA LYS A 231 24.44 7.54 4.02
C LYS A 231 24.12 8.66 5.02
N CYS A 232 25.09 9.52 5.31
CA CYS A 232 24.89 10.65 6.21
C CYS A 232 23.78 11.60 5.73
N HIS A 233 23.77 11.92 4.44
CA HIS A 233 22.74 12.77 3.84
C HIS A 233 21.35 12.14 3.95
N ILE A 234 21.19 10.86 3.60
CA ILE A 234 19.88 10.18 3.67
C ILE A 234 19.39 10.09 5.12
N GLU A 235 20.25 9.73 6.08
CA GLU A 235 19.89 9.68 7.50
C GLU A 235 19.42 11.06 8.00
N GLN A 236 20.07 12.14 7.57
CA GLN A 236 19.65 13.50 7.88
C GLN A 236 18.30 13.84 7.25
N MET A 237 18.11 13.53 5.96
CA MET A 237 16.86 13.81 5.24
C MET A 237 15.66 13.08 5.84
N VAL A 238 15.83 11.83 6.28
CA VAL A 238 14.77 11.08 7.00
C VAL A 238 14.37 11.82 8.28
N LYS A 239 15.33 12.22 9.11
CA LYS A 239 15.05 12.93 10.37
C LYS A 239 14.36 14.28 10.13
N LEU A 240 14.84 15.05 9.15
CA LEU A 240 14.28 16.36 8.83
C LEU A 240 12.85 16.25 8.29
N SER A 241 12.62 15.35 7.32
CA SER A 241 11.28 15.15 6.75
C SER A 241 10.29 14.56 7.77
N GLU A 242 10.75 13.70 8.69
CA GLU A 242 9.91 13.23 9.80
C GLU A 242 9.47 14.39 10.71
N TYR A 243 10.42 15.27 11.06
CA TYR A 243 10.13 16.42 11.92
C TYR A 243 9.16 17.40 11.27
N GLU A 244 9.36 17.75 9.99
CA GLU A 244 8.44 18.64 9.27
C GLU A 244 7.06 18.01 9.12
N LEU A 245 6.99 16.71 8.85
CA LEU A 245 5.72 15.97 8.79
C LEU A 245 4.96 16.04 10.11
N GLN A 246 5.64 15.84 11.25
CA GLN A 246 5.03 15.98 12.58
C GLN A 246 4.51 17.39 12.83
N LYS A 247 5.27 18.41 12.44
CA LYS A 247 4.86 19.81 12.59
C LYS A 247 3.59 20.12 11.79
N ILE A 248 3.52 19.68 10.52
CA ILE A 248 2.34 19.87 9.68
C ILE A 248 1.14 19.10 10.22
N TYR A 249 1.34 17.90 10.76
CA TYR A 249 0.28 17.15 11.43
C TYR A 249 -0.36 17.95 12.58
N PHE A 250 0.45 18.64 13.39
CA PHE A 250 -0.09 19.52 14.44
C PHE A 250 -0.83 20.73 13.88
N GLU A 251 -0.41 21.29 12.73
CA GLU A 251 -1.15 22.36 12.07
C GLU A 251 -2.51 21.87 11.54
N VAL A 252 -2.57 20.67 10.97
CA VAL A 252 -3.85 20.03 10.60
C VAL A 252 -4.76 19.95 11.82
N ILE A 253 -4.28 19.43 12.96
CA ILE A 253 -5.07 19.36 14.20
C ILE A 253 -5.58 20.73 14.63
N LYS A 254 -4.73 21.77 14.63
CA LYS A 254 -5.14 23.12 15.01
C LYS A 254 -6.24 23.67 14.11
N GLU A 255 -6.19 23.40 12.80
CA GLU A 255 -7.23 23.80 11.86
C GLU A 255 -8.55 23.07 12.12
N LEU A 256 -8.48 21.78 12.46
CA LEU A 256 -9.65 20.96 12.79
C LEU A 256 -10.35 21.45 14.05
N THR A 257 -9.58 21.78 15.10
CA THR A 257 -10.11 22.13 16.43
C THR A 257 -10.39 23.62 16.59
N LYS A 258 -10.68 24.35 15.50
CA LYS A 258 -11.20 25.71 15.59
C LYS A 258 -12.59 25.68 16.24
N GLU A 259 -12.89 26.70 17.05
CA GLU A 259 -14.14 26.79 17.80
C GLU A 259 -15.38 26.58 16.92
N GLU A 260 -15.37 27.14 15.71
CA GLU A 260 -16.45 27.05 14.72
C GLU A 260 -16.71 25.63 14.19
N HIS A 261 -15.77 24.69 14.35
CA HIS A 261 -15.92 23.30 13.92
C HIS A 261 -16.38 22.38 15.05
N LEU A 262 -16.19 22.77 16.31
CA LEU A 262 -16.32 21.86 17.46
C LEU A 262 -17.74 21.33 17.62
N SER A 263 -18.75 22.19 17.46
CA SER A 263 -20.17 21.79 17.58
C SER A 263 -20.59 20.70 16.61
N ASP A 264 -19.95 20.62 15.45
CA ASP A 264 -20.27 19.66 14.40
C ASP A 264 -19.63 18.28 14.63
N MET A 265 -18.65 18.20 15.54
CA MET A 265 -17.86 17.02 15.84
C MET A 265 -18.14 16.41 17.22
N VAL A 266 -19.08 16.98 17.98
CA VAL A 266 -19.43 16.51 19.33
C VAL A 266 -20.93 16.26 19.46
N ILE A 267 -21.29 15.26 20.25
CA ILE A 267 -22.67 15.14 20.75
C ILE A 267 -22.83 16.15 21.87
N PRO A 268 -23.80 17.08 21.80
CA PRO A 268 -24.07 18.01 22.89
C PRO A 268 -24.38 17.26 24.18
N VAL A 269 -23.62 17.54 25.24
CA VAL A 269 -23.93 17.05 26.59
C VAL A 269 -25.08 17.91 27.12
N TYR A 270 -26.32 17.43 26.99
CA TYR A 270 -27.44 18.03 27.71
C TYR A 270 -27.18 17.82 29.20
N ILE A 271 -26.86 18.91 29.90
CA ILE A 271 -26.83 18.92 31.37
C ILE A 271 -28.29 18.78 31.82
N GLU A 272 -28.59 17.86 32.74
CA GLU A 272 -29.92 17.49 33.24
C GLU A 272 -30.90 18.65 33.58
N LYS A 273 -30.43 19.89 33.63
CA LYS A 273 -31.25 21.08 33.85
C LYS A 273 -32.22 21.40 32.72
N ASP A 274 -32.01 20.87 31.52
CA ASP A 274 -32.90 21.11 30.36
C ASP A 274 -34.02 20.05 30.21
N LEU A 275 -34.07 19.04 31.09
CA LEU A 275 -35.08 17.97 31.08
C LEU A 275 -36.17 18.16 32.15
N ILE A 276 -36.13 19.26 32.91
CA ILE A 276 -37.17 19.64 33.87
C ILE A 276 -37.81 20.94 33.39
N ASN A 277 -38.78 20.82 32.49
CA ASN A 277 -39.88 21.78 32.29
C ASN A 277 -41.10 21.03 31.76
#